data_AF-A0A3S3LGI5-F1
#
_entry.id   AF-A0A3S3LGI5-F1
#
_cell.length_a   1.000
_cell.length_b   1.000
_cell.length_c   1.000
_cell.angle_alpha   90.00
_cell.angle_beta   90.00
_cell.angle_gamma   90.00
#
_symmetry.space_group_name_H-M   'P 1'
#
loop_
_entity.id
_entity.type
_entity.pdbx_description
1 polymer ?
#
loop_
_entity_poly.entity_id
_entity_poly.type
_entity_poly.pdbx_seq_one_letter_code
_entity_poly.pdbx_strand_id
1 'polypeptide(L)'
;MMTVIDIKGDVVDNSYGMMYDWFGIDYTSPSKVNDALVNADDEEIVLNIASNGGDVFAASEIYTAIKMNGKPVTVNIQGLAASAASVIAMAGDTVNISPTAQLMIHKAM
;
A
#
# COMPACT_ATOMS: atom_id res chain seq x y z
N MET A 1 7.86 -18.23 6.06
CA MET A 1 8.41 -17.39 4.97
C MET A 1 7.54 -16.12 4.91
N MET A 2 7.92 -15.07 4.16
CA MET A 2 7.27 -13.75 4.22
C MET A 2 7.02 -13.20 2.81
N THR A 3 5.80 -12.73 2.55
CA THR A 3 5.47 -12.07 1.28
C THR A 3 5.64 -10.57 1.44
N VAL A 4 6.49 -9.96 0.61
CA VAL A 4 6.71 -8.52 0.61
C VAL A 4 5.85 -7.88 -0.48
N ILE A 5 5.04 -6.89 -0.10
CA ILE A 5 4.23 -6.08 -1.02
C ILE A 5 4.70 -4.63 -0.88
N ASP A 6 5.17 -4.08 -2.00
CA ASP A 6 5.62 -2.70 -2.07
C ASP A 6 4.44 -1.76 -2.38
N ILE A 7 4.28 -0.74 -1.55
CA ILE A 7 3.33 0.37 -1.74
C ILE A 7 4.17 1.61 -2.11
N LYS A 8 4.46 1.74 -3.41
CA LYS A 8 5.39 2.71 -3.99
C LYS A 8 4.71 3.47 -5.14
N GLY A 9 5.20 4.68 -5.39
CA GLY A 9 4.61 5.58 -6.39
C GLY A 9 3.23 6.08 -5.94
N ASP A 10 2.43 6.49 -6.91
CA ASP A 10 1.08 7.01 -6.66
C ASP A 10 0.11 5.85 -6.42
N VAL A 11 -0.86 6.07 -5.52
CA VAL A 11 -2.00 5.16 -5.34
C VAL A 11 -3.08 5.54 -6.35
N VAL A 12 -3.42 4.62 -7.25
CA VAL A 12 -4.38 4.87 -8.34
C VAL A 12 -5.38 3.73 -8.46
N ASP A 13 -6.53 3.99 -9.09
CA ASP A 13 -7.44 2.91 -9.48
C ASP A 13 -6.84 2.04 -10.60
N ASN A 14 -7.45 0.88 -10.84
CA ASN A 14 -6.94 -0.10 -11.80
C ASN A 14 -6.89 0.43 -13.25
N SER A 15 -7.81 1.32 -13.62
CA SER A 15 -7.88 1.86 -14.99
C SER A 15 -6.73 2.83 -15.24
N TYR A 16 -6.43 3.71 -14.28
CA TYR A 16 -5.25 4.57 -14.35
C TYR A 16 -3.96 3.75 -14.21
N GLY A 17 -3.95 2.69 -13.42
CA GLY A 17 -2.82 1.77 -13.33
C GLY A 17 -2.35 1.25 -14.70
N MET A 18 -3.29 0.87 -15.57
CA MET A 18 -2.96 0.44 -16.95
C MET A 18 -2.26 1.54 -17.77
N MET A 19 -2.62 2.80 -17.56
CA MET A 19 -1.94 3.93 -18.19
C MET A 19 -0.50 4.09 -17.65
N TYR A 20 -0.30 3.95 -16.33
CA TYR A 20 1.02 4.06 -15.72
C TYR A 20 1.96 2.96 -16.20
N ASP A 21 1.48 1.72 -16.28
CA ASP A 21 2.24 0.59 -16.85
C ASP A 21 2.67 0.90 -18.31
N TRP A 22 1.79 1.49 -19.13
CA TRP A 22 2.13 1.88 -20.51
C TRP A 22 3.28 2.89 -20.59
N PHE A 23 3.35 3.82 -19.63
CA PHE A 23 4.42 4.82 -19.55
C PHE A 23 5.63 4.37 -18.72
N GLY A 24 5.59 3.18 -18.12
CA GLY A 24 6.65 2.68 -17.24
C GLY A 24 6.81 3.52 -15.96
N ILE A 25 5.70 4.05 -15.43
CA ILE A 25 5.68 4.86 -14.21
C ILE A 25 5.29 3.94 -13.03
N ASP A 26 6.04 4.03 -11.93
CA ASP A 26 5.73 3.27 -10.71
C ASP A 26 4.40 3.71 -10.08
N TYR A 27 3.60 2.74 -9.65
CA TYR A 27 2.33 2.97 -8.96
C TYR A 27 1.91 1.77 -8.12
N THR A 28 0.91 2.00 -7.28
CA THR A 28 0.16 0.96 -6.56
C THR A 28 -1.32 1.03 -6.92
N SER A 29 -1.96 -0.11 -7.18
CA SER A 29 -3.40 -0.22 -7.41
C SER A 29 -4.02 -1.40 -6.66
N PRO A 30 -5.35 -1.43 -6.50
CA PRO A 30 -6.04 -2.56 -5.88
C PRO A 30 -5.71 -3.91 -6.53
N SER A 31 -5.68 -4.00 -7.86
CA SER A 31 -5.35 -5.25 -8.56
C SER A 31 -3.94 -5.74 -8.24
N LYS A 32 -2.93 -4.85 -8.28
CA LYS A 32 -1.54 -5.21 -7.97
C LYS A 32 -1.40 -5.76 -6.55
N VAL A 33 -2.08 -5.15 -5.57
CA VAL A 33 -2.05 -5.64 -4.19
C VAL A 33 -2.81 -6.95 -4.04
N ASN A 34 -4.01 -7.06 -4.64
CA ASN A 34 -4.81 -8.29 -4.59
C ASN A 34 -4.07 -9.47 -5.22
N ASP A 35 -3.43 -9.26 -6.37
CA ASP A 35 -2.63 -10.30 -7.04
C ASP A 35 -1.47 -10.74 -6.14
N ALA A 36 -0.79 -9.80 -5.47
CA ALA A 36 0.28 -10.14 -4.53
C ALA A 36 -0.25 -10.90 -3.30
N LEU A 37 -1.44 -10.56 -2.79
CA LEU A 37 -2.09 -11.25 -1.67
C LEU A 37 -2.54 -12.66 -2.03
N VAL A 38 -3.11 -12.86 -3.23
CA VAL A 38 -3.56 -14.18 -3.71
C VAL A 38 -2.39 -15.13 -3.93
N ASN A 39 -1.26 -14.59 -4.41
CA ASN A 39 -0.04 -15.36 -4.64
C ASN A 39 0.86 -15.46 -3.38
N ALA A 40 0.42 -14.92 -2.24
CA ALA A 40 1.14 -15.05 -0.99
C ALA A 40 0.92 -16.48 -0.43
N ASP A 41 1.91 -17.35 -0.56
CA ASP A 41 1.91 -18.66 0.13
C ASP A 41 2.37 -18.56 1.59
N ASP A 42 2.88 -17.38 1.97
CA ASP A 42 3.52 -17.12 3.25
C ASP A 42 2.55 -16.94 4.42
N GLU A 43 3.03 -17.19 5.63
CA GLU A 43 2.26 -17.01 6.86
C GLU A 43 2.15 -15.54 7.28
N GLU A 44 3.03 -14.65 6.79
CA GLU A 44 3.08 -13.22 7.14
C GLU A 44 3.23 -12.35 5.89
N ILE A 45 2.61 -11.17 5.92
CA ILE A 45 2.73 -10.14 4.90
C ILE A 45 3.52 -8.95 5.45
N VAL A 46 4.45 -8.45 4.65
CA VAL A 46 5.17 -7.21 4.92
C VAL A 46 4.84 -6.16 3.87
N LEU A 47 4.33 -5.01 4.33
CA LEU A 47 4.02 -3.86 3.49
C LEU A 47 5.12 -2.82 3.61
N ASN A 48 5.81 -2.54 2.52
CA ASN A 48 6.87 -1.54 2.46
C ASN A 48 6.35 -0.26 1.79
N ILE A 49 6.20 0.82 2.56
CA ILE A 49 5.53 2.05 2.10
C ILE A 49 6.54 3.18 1.85
N ALA A 50 6.51 3.71 0.63
CA ALA A 50 7.09 5.02 0.27
C ALA A 50 6.24 5.64 -0.85
N SER A 51 5.13 6.25 -0.48
CA SER A 51 4.12 6.80 -1.39
C SER A 51 3.58 8.15 -0.91
N ASN A 52 3.33 9.04 -1.86
CA ASN A 52 2.66 10.32 -1.62
C ASN A 52 1.13 10.17 -1.39
N GLY A 53 0.60 8.97 -1.57
CA GLY A 53 -0.84 8.72 -1.60
C GLY A 53 -1.40 8.86 -3.02
N GLY A 54 -2.65 9.31 -3.13
CA GLY A 54 -3.38 9.36 -4.39
C GLY A 54 -4.88 9.13 -4.16
N ASP A 55 -5.47 8.23 -4.94
CA ASP A 55 -6.90 7.94 -4.88
C ASP A 55 -7.30 7.27 -3.55
N VAL A 56 -8.22 7.93 -2.82
CA VAL A 56 -8.67 7.50 -1.49
C VAL A 56 -9.57 6.25 -1.54
N PHE A 57 -10.29 6.04 -2.64
CA PHE A 57 -11.17 4.88 -2.80
C PHE A 57 -10.35 3.64 -3.14
N ALA A 58 -9.34 3.76 -4.01
CA ALA A 58 -8.36 2.72 -4.28
C ALA A 58 -7.60 2.35 -3.00
N ALA A 59 -7.15 3.33 -2.20
CA ALA A 59 -6.53 3.06 -0.91
C ALA A 59 -7.47 2.34 0.07
N SER A 60 -8.77 2.68 0.08
CA SER A 60 -9.78 2.04 0.93
C SER A 60 -10.04 0.59 0.52
N GLU A 61 -10.03 0.30 -0.78
CA GLU A 61 -10.13 -1.07 -1.32
C GLU A 61 -8.91 -1.89 -0.92
N ILE A 62 -7.70 -1.34 -1.12
CA ILE A 62 -6.43 -1.96 -0.70
C ILE A 62 -6.44 -2.25 0.80
N TYR A 63 -6.81 -1.27 1.63
CA TYR A 63 -6.93 -1.44 3.09
C TYR A 63 -7.83 -2.62 3.43
N THR A 64 -9.01 -2.69 2.79
CA THR A 64 -10.00 -3.74 3.06
C THR A 64 -9.47 -5.11 2.66
N ALA A 65 -8.86 -5.23 1.48
CA ALA A 65 -8.24 -6.46 1.00
C ALA A 65 -7.15 -6.95 1.97
N ILE A 66 -6.29 -6.06 2.45
CA ILE A 66 -5.29 -6.38 3.45
C ILE A 66 -5.96 -6.84 4.75
N LYS A 67 -6.95 -6.12 5.30
CA LYS A 67 -7.61 -6.58 6.54
C LYS A 67 -8.34 -7.93 6.39
N MET A 68 -8.80 -8.26 5.19
CA MET A 68 -9.51 -9.52 4.91
C MET A 68 -8.59 -10.71 4.62
N ASN A 69 -7.28 -10.51 4.44
CA ASN A 69 -6.37 -11.58 4.04
C ASN A 69 -6.15 -12.65 5.14
N GLY A 70 -6.42 -12.32 6.41
CA GLY A 70 -6.40 -13.25 7.54
C GLY A 70 -5.00 -13.60 8.10
N LYS A 71 -3.93 -13.04 7.53
CA LYS A 71 -2.54 -13.23 7.96
C LYS A 71 -2.05 -12.00 8.74
N PRO A 72 -1.06 -12.15 9.64
CA PRO A 72 -0.37 -11.03 10.27
C PRO A 72 0.25 -10.10 9.23
N VAL A 73 0.11 -8.79 9.44
CA VAL A 73 0.63 -7.76 8.53
C VAL A 73 1.56 -6.81 9.28
N THR A 74 2.83 -6.79 8.87
CA THR A 74 3.83 -5.81 9.34
C THR A 74 4.01 -4.72 8.28
N VAL A 75 3.77 -3.46 8.65
CA VAL A 75 3.99 -2.28 7.80
C VAL A 75 5.32 -1.62 8.16
N ASN A 76 6.12 -1.29 7.16
CA ASN A 76 7.34 -0.51 7.28
C ASN A 76 7.24 0.76 6.43
N ILE A 77 7.08 1.91 7.09
CA ILE A 77 7.12 3.22 6.42
C ILE A 77 8.59 3.62 6.26
N GLN A 78 9.09 3.54 5.03
CA GLN A 78 10.52 3.70 4.73
C GLN A 78 10.90 5.15 4.40
N GLY A 79 9.99 5.91 3.80
CA GLY A 79 10.22 7.31 3.44
C GLY A 79 8.99 8.18 3.71
N LEU A 80 7.86 7.84 3.10
CA LEU A 80 6.61 8.59 3.26
C LEU A 80 5.40 7.67 3.15
N ALA A 81 4.44 7.85 4.03
CA ALA A 81 3.08 7.38 3.87
C ALA A 81 2.17 8.60 3.98
N ALA A 82 1.96 9.31 2.88
CA ALA A 82 1.14 10.52 2.86
C ALA A 82 -0.26 10.26 2.34
N SER A 83 -1.22 11.05 2.83
CA SER A 83 -2.59 11.09 2.32
C SER A 83 -3.20 9.68 2.22
N ALA A 84 -3.70 9.26 1.06
CA ALA A 84 -4.27 7.92 0.86
C ALA A 84 -3.33 6.76 1.26
N ALA A 85 -2.00 6.90 1.13
CA ALA A 85 -1.06 5.87 1.57
C ALA A 85 -1.03 5.73 3.10
N SER A 86 -1.36 6.78 3.85
CA SER A 86 -1.53 6.69 5.30
C SER A 86 -2.71 5.80 5.69
N VAL A 87 -3.77 5.74 4.87
CA VAL A 87 -4.90 4.82 5.06
C VAL A 87 -4.42 3.38 4.91
N ILE A 88 -3.67 3.08 3.83
CA ILE A 88 -3.11 1.74 3.59
C ILE A 88 -2.17 1.32 4.74
N ALA A 89 -1.34 2.25 5.24
CA ALA A 89 -0.44 1.98 6.37
C ALA A 89 -1.19 1.50 7.63
N MET A 90 -2.41 1.99 7.85
CA MET A 90 -3.22 1.60 9.01
C MET A 90 -3.85 0.21 8.88
N ALA A 91 -3.69 -0.49 7.74
CA ALA A 91 -4.13 -1.87 7.59
C ALA A 91 -3.24 -2.88 8.34
N GLY A 92 -2.01 -2.48 8.68
CA GLY A 92 -1.04 -3.33 9.39
C GLY A 92 -1.42 -3.59 10.84
N ASP A 93 -1.06 -4.77 11.34
CA ASP A 93 -1.16 -5.11 12.77
C ASP A 93 0.01 -4.50 13.56
N THR A 94 1.19 -4.40 12.93
CA THR A 94 2.35 -3.65 13.44
C THR A 94 2.77 -2.61 12.42
N VAL A 95 2.92 -1.35 12.84
CA VAL A 95 3.38 -0.26 11.97
C VAL A 95 4.69 0.29 12.48
N ASN A 96 5.77 -0.02 11.76
CA ASN A 96 7.11 0.52 11.98
C ASN A 96 7.33 1.73 11.07
N ILE A 97 8.08 2.71 11.57
CA ILE A 97 8.46 3.89 10.80
C ILE A 97 9.97 4.14 10.95
N SER A 98 10.64 4.36 9.82
CA SER A 98 12.04 4.80 9.82
C SER A 98 12.16 6.16 10.53
N PRO A 99 13.24 6.45 11.29
CA PRO A 99 13.43 7.75 11.95
C PRO A 99 13.41 8.95 10.99
N THR A 100 13.70 8.72 9.71
CA THR A 100 13.70 9.76 8.67
C THR A 100 12.40 9.83 7.88
N ALA A 101 11.46 8.92 8.13
CA ALA A 101 10.21 8.82 7.38
C ALA A 101 9.08 9.63 8.02
N GLN A 102 8.02 9.85 7.25
CA GLN A 102 6.84 10.58 7.69
C GLN A 102 5.56 9.80 7.44
N LEU A 103 4.62 9.89 8.39
CA LEU A 103 3.21 9.53 8.20
C LEU A 103 2.42 10.83 8.16
N MET A 104 1.81 11.16 7.02
CA MET A 104 1.14 12.44 6.80
C MET A 104 -0.36 12.25 6.61
N ILE A 105 -1.12 12.50 7.69
CA ILE A 105 -2.57 12.53 7.68
C ILE A 105 -3.01 13.99 7.59
N HIS A 106 -3.84 14.33 6.61
CA HIS A 106 -4.40 15.67 6.45
C HIS A 106 -5.86 15.57 5.98
N LYS A 107 -6.61 16.66 6.12
CA LYS A 107 -7.97 16.75 5.59
C LYS A 107 -7.91 16.88 4.06
N ALA A 108 -8.84 16.23 3.36
CA ALA A 108 -9.07 16.49 1.94
C ALA A 108 -9.44 17.98 1.76
N MET A 109 -8.85 18.61 0.73
CA MET A 109 -9.16 19.99 0.36
C MET A 109 -10.52 20.08 -0.33
#